data_AF-A0A4Q9HT77-F1
#
_entry.id   AF-A0A4Q9HT77-F1
#
_cell.length_a   1.000
_cell.length_b   1.000
_cell.length_c   1.000
_cell.angle_alpha   90.00
_cell.angle_beta   90.00
_cell.angle_gamma   90.00
#
_symmetry.space_group_name_H-M   'P 1'
#
loop_
_entity.id
_entity.type
_entity.pdbx_description
1 polymer ?
#
loop_
_entity_poly.entity_id
_entity_poly.type
_entity_poly.pdbx_seq_one_letter_code
_entity_poly.pdbx_strand_id
1 'polypeptide(L)'
;ALPDARTEGEDEETPQEIRHLSVVPIAAMDLAGMRALAYAASLHQPVLALHVSPEEDEAERFRQYWTLWGDHLPLEVVVSPYRAIVAPLVHYIEALHAKRPDLTVTVIVPEIVTMRRRYRLLHSRIAPRLRHALRPLPKIVITTVPFHV
;
A
#
# COMPACT_ATOMS: atom_id res chain seq x y z
N ALA A 1 4.38 -49.38 -17.05
CA ALA A 1 3.74 -48.10 -17.41
C ALA A 1 3.13 -47.53 -16.13
N LEU A 2 3.82 -46.56 -15.53
CA LEU A 2 3.30 -45.73 -14.43
C LEU A 2 2.78 -44.44 -15.06
N PRO A 3 1.67 -43.86 -14.58
CA PRO A 3 1.04 -42.71 -15.20
C PRO A 3 1.94 -41.48 -15.05
N ASP A 4 1.99 -40.72 -16.14
CA ASP A 4 2.63 -39.41 -16.30
C ASP A 4 2.00 -38.43 -15.30
N ALA A 5 2.67 -38.24 -14.16
CA ALA A 5 2.32 -37.19 -13.23
C ALA A 5 2.66 -35.87 -13.92
N ARG A 6 1.62 -35.25 -14.49
CA ARG A 6 1.68 -33.87 -14.96
C ARG A 6 2.22 -33.02 -13.83
N THR A 7 3.49 -32.65 -13.93
CA THR A 7 4.05 -31.50 -13.23
C THR A 7 3.23 -30.32 -13.74
N GLU A 8 2.20 -29.93 -12.99
CA GLU A 8 1.62 -28.60 -13.13
C GLU A 8 2.79 -27.66 -12.90
N GLY A 9 3.25 -27.02 -13.98
CA GLY A 9 4.46 -26.22 -13.97
C GLY A 9 4.39 -25.21 -12.84
N GLU A 10 5.38 -25.22 -11.96
CA GLU A 10 5.84 -23.99 -11.33
C GLU A 10 6.32 -23.12 -12.50
N ASP A 11 5.40 -22.45 -13.19
CA ASP A 11 5.74 -21.45 -14.20
C ASP A 11 6.51 -20.36 -13.44
N GLU A 12 7.84 -20.38 -13.54
CA GLU A 12 8.69 -19.33 -13.00
C GLU A 12 8.24 -18.01 -13.63
N GLU A 13 7.55 -17.15 -12.86
CA GLU A 13 7.19 -15.82 -13.31
C GLU A 13 8.49 -15.08 -13.67
N THR A 14 8.65 -14.78 -14.96
CA THR A 14 9.84 -14.07 -15.42
C THR A 14 9.70 -12.59 -15.03
N PRO A 15 10.80 -11.87 -14.74
CA PRO A 15 10.73 -10.46 -14.34
C PRO A 15 9.98 -9.57 -15.34
N GLN A 16 9.97 -9.94 -16.62
CA GLN A 16 9.30 -9.21 -17.71
C GLN A 16 7.78 -9.35 -17.69
N GLU A 17 7.25 -10.39 -17.06
CA GLU A 17 5.81 -10.66 -16.95
C GLU A 17 5.18 -9.96 -15.74
N ILE A 18 6.00 -9.52 -14.79
CA ILE A 18 5.52 -8.87 -13.58
C ILE A 18 5.09 -7.43 -13.87
N ARG A 19 3.78 -7.20 -13.76
CA ARG A 19 3.20 -5.86 -13.88
C ARG A 19 2.99 -5.26 -12.51
N HIS A 20 3.80 -4.27 -12.15
CA HIS A 20 3.76 -3.68 -10.82
C HIS A 20 2.76 -2.52 -10.70
N LEU A 21 2.11 -2.45 -9.54
CA LEU A 21 1.46 -1.23 -9.06
C LEU A 21 1.83 -1.01 -7.60
N SER A 22 2.49 0.11 -7.32
CA SER A 22 2.81 0.50 -5.95
C SER A 22 1.66 1.28 -5.35
N VAL A 23 1.16 0.87 -4.19
CA VAL A 23 0.12 1.59 -3.44
C VAL A 23 0.75 2.13 -2.16
N VAL A 24 0.68 3.44 -1.97
CA VAL A 24 1.25 4.12 -0.80
C VAL A 24 0.10 4.67 0.05
N PRO A 25 -0.23 4.05 1.21
CA PRO A 25 -1.19 4.62 2.13
C PRO A 25 -0.65 5.90 2.80
N ILE A 26 -1.44 6.97 2.75
CA ILE A 26 -1.08 8.28 3.30
C ILE A 26 -2.19 8.77 4.22
N ALA A 27 -1.85 8.99 5.49
CA ALA A 27 -2.78 9.55 6.46
C ALA A 27 -2.85 11.08 6.38
N ALA A 28 -1.72 11.73 6.12
CA ALA A 28 -1.58 13.18 6.01
C ALA A 28 -0.36 13.52 5.14
N MET A 29 -0.24 14.77 4.70
CA MET A 29 0.96 15.29 4.03
C MET A 29 2.09 15.53 5.04
N ASP A 30 2.53 14.47 5.71
CA ASP A 30 3.66 14.48 6.63
C ASP A 30 4.95 14.00 5.95
N LEU A 31 6.08 14.24 6.61
CA LEU A 31 7.39 13.91 6.06
C LEU A 31 7.58 12.39 5.84
N ALA A 32 6.91 11.55 6.62
CA ALA A 32 6.99 10.10 6.48
C ALA A 32 6.26 9.60 5.21
N GLY A 33 5.04 10.08 4.98
CA GLY A 33 4.25 9.81 3.77
C GLY A 33 4.93 10.35 2.51
N MET A 34 5.43 11.59 2.56
CA MET A 34 6.16 12.18 1.43
C MET A 34 7.44 11.41 1.08
N ARG A 35 8.19 10.92 2.08
CA ARG A 35 9.36 10.07 1.82
C ARG A 35 8.98 8.70 1.27
N ALA A 36 7.89 8.10 1.75
CA ALA A 36 7.39 6.83 1.21
C ALA A 36 6.95 6.97 -0.25
N LEU A 37 6.28 8.08 -0.60
CA LEU A 37 5.96 8.41 -2.00
C LEU A 37 7.21 8.61 -2.84
N ALA A 38 8.18 9.40 -2.36
CA ALA A 38 9.42 9.64 -3.08
C ALA A 38 10.17 8.32 -3.32
N TYR A 39 10.21 7.43 -2.32
CA TYR A 39 10.77 6.09 -2.47
C TYR A 39 10.00 5.27 -3.51
N ALA A 40 8.66 5.24 -3.45
CA ALA A 40 7.84 4.54 -4.43
C ALA A 40 8.07 5.06 -5.85
N ALA A 41 8.09 6.39 -6.04
CA ALA A 41 8.35 7.02 -7.33
C ALA A 41 9.74 6.72 -7.87
N SER A 42 10.75 6.58 -6.99
CA SER A 42 12.12 6.22 -7.38
C SER A 42 12.25 4.81 -7.98
N LEU A 43 11.24 3.94 -7.80
CA LEU A 43 11.21 2.61 -8.40
C LEU A 43 10.87 2.63 -9.89
N HIS A 44 10.49 3.78 -10.46
CA HIS A 44 10.08 3.94 -11.86
C HIS A 44 8.94 2.97 -12.26
N GLN A 45 8.06 2.65 -11.32
CA GLN A 45 6.85 1.86 -11.52
C GLN A 45 5.61 2.73 -11.29
N PRO A 46 4.42 2.34 -11.79
CA PRO A 46 3.17 3.02 -11.46
C PRO A 46 2.98 3.10 -9.94
N VAL A 47 2.68 4.30 -9.44
CA VAL A 47 2.41 4.56 -8.02
C VAL A 47 1.01 5.14 -7.89
N LEU A 48 0.26 4.69 -6.89
CA LEU A 48 -1.02 5.23 -6.46
C LEU A 48 -0.92 5.65 -4.99
N ALA A 49 -1.17 6.93 -4.71
CA ALA A 49 -1.38 7.39 -3.36
C ALA A 49 -2.79 7.02 -2.91
N LEU A 50 -2.93 6.45 -1.72
CA LEU A 50 -4.22 6.06 -1.15
C LEU A 50 -4.43 6.76 0.18
N HIS A 51 -5.41 7.66 0.22
CA HIS A 51 -5.80 8.35 1.44
C HIS A 51 -7.11 7.78 1.98
N VAL A 52 -7.17 7.51 3.28
CA VAL A 52 -8.41 7.09 3.96
C VAL A 52 -8.84 8.22 4.87
N SER A 53 -10.04 8.75 4.63
CA SER A 53 -10.61 9.86 5.38
C SER A 53 -11.89 9.44 6.11
N PRO A 54 -12.12 9.87 7.36
CA PRO A 54 -13.35 9.55 8.09
C PRO A 54 -14.57 10.34 7.61
N GLU A 55 -14.36 11.52 7.03
CA GLU A 55 -15.40 12.50 6.69
C GLU A 55 -15.15 13.09 5.29
N GLU A 56 -16.21 13.37 4.53
CA GLU A 56 -16.06 13.92 3.17
C GLU A 56 -15.41 15.32 3.18
N ASP A 57 -15.71 16.16 4.16
CA ASP A 57 -15.11 17.49 4.27
C ASP A 57 -13.58 17.42 4.52
N GLU A 58 -13.11 16.37 5.21
CA GLU A 58 -11.68 16.14 5.41
C GLU A 58 -11.02 15.54 4.16
N ALA A 59 -11.72 14.64 3.47
CA ALA A 59 -11.31 14.11 2.16
C ALA A 59 -11.13 15.24 1.14
N GLU A 60 -12.08 16.16 1.05
CA GLU A 60 -12.05 17.25 0.09
C GLU A 60 -10.92 18.25 0.38
N ARG A 61 -10.70 18.60 1.65
CA ARG A 61 -9.52 19.39 2.04
C ARG A 61 -8.23 18.69 1.63
N PHE A 62 -8.11 17.38 1.84
CA PHE A 62 -6.93 16.63 1.44
C PHE A 62 -6.73 16.65 -0.08
N ARG A 63 -7.79 16.46 -0.88
CA ARG A 63 -7.72 16.54 -2.35
C ARG A 63 -7.19 17.90 -2.81
N GLN A 64 -7.70 18.99 -2.23
CA GLN A 64 -7.23 20.35 -2.55
C GLN A 64 -5.74 20.54 -2.22
N TYR A 65 -5.29 20.08 -1.05
CA TYR A 65 -3.87 20.10 -0.72
C TYR A 65 -3.04 19.24 -1.67
N TRP A 66 -3.55 18.08 -2.07
CA TRP A 66 -2.89 17.20 -3.02
C TRP A 66 -2.74 17.83 -4.40
N THR A 67 -3.76 18.50 -4.92
CA THR A 67 -3.67 19.22 -6.20
C THR A 67 -2.58 20.29 -6.18
N LEU A 68 -2.35 20.93 -5.04
CA LEU A 68 -1.32 21.98 -4.92
C LEU A 68 0.11 21.42 -4.80
N TRP A 69 0.28 20.24 -4.21
CA TRP A 69 1.61 19.76 -3.77
C TRP A 69 1.99 18.34 -4.22
N GLY A 70 1.01 17.51 -4.62
CA GLY A 70 1.15 16.08 -4.88
C GLY A 70 0.66 15.61 -6.26
N ASP A 71 0.18 16.51 -7.12
CA ASP A 71 -0.50 16.20 -8.40
C ASP A 71 0.35 15.44 -9.45
N HIS A 72 1.63 15.21 -9.16
CA HIS A 72 2.50 14.38 -9.99
C HIS A 72 2.23 12.87 -9.83
N LEU A 73 1.42 12.47 -8.85
CA LEU A 73 1.01 11.08 -8.61
C LEU A 73 -0.53 10.98 -8.50
N PRO A 74 -1.15 9.93 -9.05
CA PRO A 74 -2.57 9.72 -8.90
C PRO A 74 -2.91 9.49 -7.42
N LEU A 75 -4.03 10.06 -6.99
CA LEU A 75 -4.57 9.94 -5.65
C LEU A 75 -5.94 9.28 -5.71
N GLU A 76 -6.11 8.23 -4.91
CA GLU A 76 -7.41 7.69 -4.54
C GLU A 76 -7.74 8.11 -3.10
N VAL A 77 -8.97 8.58 -2.89
CA VAL A 77 -9.48 8.90 -1.55
C VAL A 77 -10.66 8.00 -1.21
N VAL A 78 -10.51 7.20 -0.16
CA VAL A 78 -11.55 6.33 0.37
C VAL A 78 -12.14 6.97 1.62
N VAL A 79 -13.42 7.32 1.55
CA VAL A 79 -14.16 7.78 2.72
C VAL A 79 -14.69 6.56 3.47
N SER A 80 -14.21 6.37 4.69
CA SER A 80 -14.65 5.27 5.54
C SER A 80 -15.09 5.80 6.90
N PRO A 81 -16.36 5.62 7.28
CA PRO A 81 -16.80 5.95 8.63
C PRO A 81 -16.04 5.10 9.65
N TYR A 82 -15.91 5.63 10.88
CA TYR A 82 -15.06 5.13 11.96
C TYR A 82 -13.57 5.34 11.65
N ARG A 83 -12.76 5.80 12.62
CA ARG A 83 -11.30 6.08 12.47
C ARG A 83 -10.44 4.82 12.19
N ALA A 84 -11.01 3.80 11.58
CA ALA A 84 -10.36 2.58 11.14
C ALA A 84 -9.61 2.85 9.82
N ILE A 85 -8.28 2.76 9.86
CA ILE A 85 -7.44 2.93 8.66
C ILE A 85 -7.16 1.58 7.99
N VAL A 86 -6.97 0.52 8.78
CA VAL A 86 -6.53 -0.79 8.26
C VAL A 86 -7.62 -1.45 7.41
N ALA A 87 -8.85 -1.53 7.91
CA ALA A 87 -9.92 -2.24 7.22
C ALA A 87 -10.23 -1.64 5.83
N PRO A 88 -10.37 -0.31 5.68
CA PRO A 88 -10.60 0.29 4.35
C PRO A 88 -9.43 0.06 3.38
N LEU A 89 -8.18 0.12 3.87
CA LEU A 89 -7.02 -0.20 3.05
C LEU A 89 -7.05 -1.65 2.56
N VAL A 90 -7.35 -2.61 3.44
CA VAL A 90 -7.47 -4.03 3.06
C VAL A 90 -8.56 -4.23 2.01
N HIS A 91 -9.77 -3.70 2.24
CA HIS A 91 -10.87 -3.82 1.29
C HIS A 91 -10.55 -3.18 -0.07
N TYR A 92 -9.86 -2.03 -0.07
CA TYR A 92 -9.44 -1.39 -1.31
C TYR A 92 -8.45 -2.27 -2.08
N ILE A 93 -7.44 -2.81 -1.39
CA ILE A 93 -6.42 -3.67 -2.00
C ILE A 93 -7.04 -4.98 -2.50
N GLU A 94 -7.95 -5.58 -1.74
CA GLU A 94 -8.73 -6.76 -2.16
C GLU A 94 -9.54 -6.49 -3.42
N ALA A 95 -10.26 -5.36 -3.47
CA ALA A 95 -11.04 -4.97 -4.64
C ALA A 95 -10.15 -4.68 -5.85
N LEU A 96 -8.99 -4.05 -5.64
CA LEU A 96 -8.00 -3.80 -6.69
C LEU A 96 -7.43 -5.11 -7.24
N HIS A 97 -7.05 -6.05 -6.36
CA HIS A 97 -6.55 -7.37 -6.73
C HIS A 97 -7.60 -8.18 -7.50
N ALA A 98 -8.86 -8.16 -7.05
CA ALA A 98 -9.96 -8.85 -7.74
C ALA A 98 -10.24 -8.27 -9.14
N LYS A 99 -10.13 -6.95 -9.32
CA LYS A 99 -10.30 -6.29 -10.61
C LYS A 99 -9.11 -6.49 -11.54
N ARG A 100 -7.90 -6.59 -10.99
CA ARG A 100 -6.63 -6.66 -11.72
C ARG A 100 -5.73 -7.78 -11.16
N PRO A 101 -6.12 -9.05 -11.35
CA PRO A 101 -5.33 -10.20 -10.86
C PRO A 101 -4.00 -10.36 -11.61
N ASP A 102 -3.82 -9.64 -12.73
CA ASP A 102 -2.57 -9.55 -13.50
C ASP A 102 -1.49 -8.72 -12.81
N LEU A 103 -1.87 -7.87 -11.84
CA LEU A 103 -0.94 -6.95 -11.19
C LEU A 103 -0.32 -7.55 -9.93
N THR A 104 0.99 -7.34 -9.79
CA THR A 104 1.68 -7.45 -8.51
C THR A 104 1.58 -6.14 -7.76
N VAL A 105 0.77 -6.12 -6.71
CA VAL A 105 0.49 -4.93 -5.91
C VAL A 105 1.49 -4.84 -4.76
N THR A 106 2.31 -3.79 -4.76
CA THR A 106 3.26 -3.51 -3.69
C THR A 106 2.74 -2.41 -2.79
N VAL A 107 2.33 -2.76 -1.57
CA VAL A 107 1.88 -1.79 -0.57
C VAL A 107 3.09 -1.27 0.19
N ILE A 108 3.46 -0.01 -0.04
CA ILE A 108 4.63 0.64 0.56
C ILE A 108 4.18 1.43 1.78
N VAL A 109 4.42 0.88 2.97
CA VAL A 109 3.93 1.44 4.24
C VAL A 109 5.05 2.25 4.92
N PRO A 110 4.84 3.56 5.19
CA PRO A 110 5.77 4.32 6.02
C PRO A 110 5.76 3.80 7.46
N GLU A 111 6.94 3.56 8.04
CA GLU A 111 7.10 3.09 9.42
C GLU A 111 7.95 4.06 10.23
N ILE A 112 7.37 4.74 11.22
CA ILE A 112 8.11 5.68 12.07
C ILE A 112 8.85 4.91 13.16
N VAL A 113 10.18 4.94 13.12
CA VAL A 113 11.09 4.31 14.07
C VAL A 113 11.61 5.37 15.05
N THR A 114 11.23 5.27 16.32
CA THR A 114 11.68 6.21 17.37
C THR A 114 12.65 5.53 18.36
N MET A 115 13.66 6.27 18.82
CA MET A 115 14.67 5.72 19.77
C MET A 115 14.07 5.37 21.16
N ARG A 116 12.96 5.99 21.57
CA ARG A 116 12.36 5.77 22.89
C ARG A 116 11.32 4.63 22.88
N ARG A 117 11.72 3.43 23.37
CA ARG A 117 10.88 2.20 23.45
C ARG A 117 9.46 2.40 24.02
N ARG A 118 9.26 3.32 24.97
CA ARG A 118 7.95 3.56 25.60
C ARG A 118 6.90 4.27 24.72
N TYR A 119 7.32 4.98 23.67
CA TYR A 119 6.39 5.59 22.69
C TYR A 119 6.18 4.70 21.45
N ARG A 120 6.88 3.56 21.37
CA ARG A 120 6.91 2.63 20.23
C ARG A 120 5.62 1.83 20.05
N LEU A 121 4.77 1.76 21.09
CA LEU A 121 3.56 0.92 21.09
C LEU A 121 2.35 1.57 20.39
N LEU A 122 2.40 2.88 20.13
CA LEU A 122 1.30 3.68 19.59
C LEU A 122 1.50 4.09 18.13
N HIS A 123 2.66 3.84 17.54
CA HIS A 123 2.97 4.34 16.20
C HIS A 123 2.92 3.19 15.19
N SER A 124 1.82 3.19 14.45
CA SER A 124 1.61 2.52 13.16
C SER A 124 1.83 1.01 13.10
N ARG A 125 1.08 0.23 13.90
CA ARG A 125 0.94 -1.25 13.70
C ARG A 125 0.16 -1.63 12.42
N ILE A 126 0.16 -0.78 11.40
CA ILE A 126 -0.58 -0.98 10.16
C ILE A 126 0.10 -2.07 9.33
N ALA A 127 1.42 -2.01 9.14
CA ALA A 127 2.14 -2.98 8.31
C ALA A 127 1.97 -4.45 8.78
N PRO A 128 2.09 -4.80 10.08
CA PRO A 128 1.82 -6.18 10.54
C PRO A 128 0.37 -6.61 10.32
N ARG A 129 -0.60 -5.70 10.48
CA ARG A 129 -2.02 -5.99 10.29
C ARG A 129 -2.36 -6.20 8.81
N LEU A 130 -1.86 -5.32 7.94
CA LEU A 130 -1.98 -5.49 6.49
C LEU A 130 -1.35 -6.80 6.04
N ARG A 131 -0.15 -7.12 6.54
CA ARG A 131 0.53 -8.39 6.23
C ARG A 131 -0.27 -9.60 6.67
N HIS A 132 -0.86 -9.56 7.85
CA HIS A 132 -1.72 -10.65 8.28
C HIS A 132 -2.97 -10.80 7.41
N ALA A 133 -3.66 -9.68 7.13
CA ALA A 133 -4.92 -9.68 6.39
C ALA A 133 -4.75 -10.07 4.90
N LEU A 134 -3.69 -9.58 4.24
CA LEU A 134 -3.49 -9.74 2.80
C LEU A 134 -2.66 -10.98 2.44
N ARG A 135 -2.09 -11.69 3.43
CA ARG A 135 -1.28 -12.90 3.20
C ARG A 135 -1.94 -13.99 2.34
N PRO A 136 -3.27 -14.23 2.42
CA PRO A 136 -3.91 -15.26 1.59
C PRO A 136 -3.95 -14.91 0.10
N LEU A 137 -3.74 -13.64 -0.27
CA LEU A 137 -3.85 -13.19 -1.65
C LEU A 137 -2.49 -13.30 -2.35
N PRO A 138 -2.44 -13.94 -3.53
CA PRO A 138 -1.21 -14.00 -4.31
C PRO A 138 -0.86 -12.62 -4.86
N LYS A 139 0.41 -12.42 -5.25
CA LYS A 139 0.89 -11.19 -5.91
C LYS A 139 0.71 -9.90 -5.09
N ILE A 140 0.56 -10.01 -3.77
CA ILE A 140 0.57 -8.87 -2.85
C ILE A 140 1.88 -8.84 -2.08
N VAL A 141 2.62 -7.74 -2.23
CA VAL A 141 3.87 -7.48 -1.53
C VAL A 141 3.67 -6.33 -0.55
N ILE A 142 4.23 -6.45 0.65
CA ILE A 142 4.18 -5.37 1.65
C ILE A 142 5.60 -4.98 2.03
N THR A 143 5.95 -3.75 1.67
CA THR A 143 7.26 -3.15 1.89
C THR A 143 7.13 -2.06 2.94
N THR A 144 7.95 -2.13 3.98
CA THR A 144 8.01 -1.11 5.04
C THR A 144 9.19 -0.19 4.80
N VAL A 145 8.94 1.12 4.79
CA VAL A 145 9.99 2.14 4.65
C VAL A 145 10.23 2.76 6.03
N PRO A 146 11.31 2.39 6.73
CA PRO A 146 11.59 2.89 8.07
C PRO A 146 12.06 4.34 8.01
N PHE A 147 11.39 5.20 8.77
CA PHE A 147 11.73 6.58 8.98
C PHE A 147 12.23 6.77 10.40
N HIS A 148 13.49 7.15 10.58
CA HIS A 148 14.05 7.46 11.89
C HIS A 148 13.80 8.94 12.22
N VAL A 149 13.02 9.19 13.27
CA VAL A 149 12.81 10.52 13.89
C VAL A 149 13.57 10.63 15.20
#